data_AF-A0A4S4DHU2-F1
#
_entry.id   AF-A0A4S4DHU2-F1
#
_cell.length_a   1.000
_cell.length_b   1.000
_cell.length_c   1.000
_cell.angle_alpha   90.00
_cell.angle_beta   90.00
_cell.angle_gamma   90.00
#
_symmetry.space_group_name_H-M   'P 1'
#
loop_
_entity.id
_entity.type
_entity.pdbx_description
1 polymer ?
#
loop_
_entity_poly.entity_id
_entity_poly.type
_entity_poly.pdbx_seq_one_letter_code
_entity_poly.pdbx_strand_id
1 'polypeptide(L)'
;MDTAAKHHIENEWAPKGDNVVVIDMAKKFTFELACQLLLNVTDSKQVAKFDNRFGNVIAGMMSVPIDFPGTSFNRAIKDANLIRKELLTLIKERKMAVQQKNDDSIIIRDLLSHLLVTPDEDGKLMNDVEIADKIVGQLIAGYDTASTTITFILEYLAEYPYFYNEIFKEQMEIAKSKEPGQSLNWMDIQKMRYTWHVACEAMRLAPPAPLAFKEALTDVTFAGFTIPKGWKVHLKELQQWLPIQGFFHGL
;
A
#
# COMPACT_ATOMS: atom_id res chain seq x y z
N MET A 1 -0.50 -13.31 -5.56
CA MET A 1 -0.99 -12.99 -4.22
C MET A 1 -1.18 -14.25 -3.39
N ASP A 2 -2.11 -15.15 -3.74
CA ASP A 2 -2.38 -16.38 -2.98
C ASP A 2 -1.13 -17.26 -2.75
N THR A 3 -0.39 -17.57 -3.82
CA THR A 3 0.88 -18.32 -3.72
C THR A 3 1.92 -17.60 -2.85
N ALA A 4 1.98 -16.27 -2.91
CA ALA A 4 2.91 -15.48 -2.09
C ALA A 4 2.51 -15.52 -0.60
N ALA A 5 1.20 -15.46 -0.30
CA ALA A 5 0.69 -15.58 1.05
C ALA A 5 1.01 -16.96 1.66
N LYS A 6 0.79 -18.04 0.90
CA LYS A 6 1.14 -19.40 1.33
C LYS A 6 2.64 -19.53 1.63
N HIS A 7 3.49 -19.08 0.71
CA HIS A 7 4.94 -19.11 0.89
C HIS A 7 5.39 -18.30 2.11
N HIS A 8 4.80 -17.12 2.32
CA HIS A 8 5.10 -16.28 3.47
C HIS A 8 4.70 -16.95 4.79
N ILE A 9 3.52 -17.59 4.86
CA ILE A 9 3.10 -18.34 6.06
C ILE A 9 4.06 -19.52 6.33
N GLU A 10 4.39 -20.30 5.30
CA GLU A 10 5.27 -21.48 5.44
C GLU A 10 6.69 -21.12 5.88
N ASN A 11 7.25 -20.00 5.42
CA ASN A 11 8.65 -19.65 5.66
C ASN A 11 8.88 -18.61 6.77
N GLU A 12 7.88 -17.79 7.09
CA GLU A 12 8.03 -16.70 8.06
C GLU A 12 7.23 -16.93 9.33
N TRP A 13 6.04 -17.55 9.22
CA TRP A 13 5.17 -17.79 10.38
C TRP A 13 5.46 -19.14 11.01
N ALA A 14 5.40 -20.23 10.24
CA ALA A 14 5.53 -21.59 10.77
C ALA A 14 6.85 -21.83 11.54
N PRO A 15 8.02 -21.30 11.13
CA PRO A 15 9.27 -21.52 11.86
C PRO A 15 9.34 -20.81 13.23
N LYS A 16 8.45 -19.83 13.49
CA LYS A 16 8.44 -19.08 14.76
C LYS A 16 7.69 -19.78 15.89
N GLY A 17 7.04 -20.92 15.62
CA GLY A 17 6.31 -21.70 16.61
C GLY A 17 5.01 -21.00 17.05
N ASP A 18 4.73 -21.03 18.36
CA ASP A 18 3.41 -20.66 18.89
C ASP A 18 3.15 -19.14 18.97
N ASN A 19 4.20 -18.31 18.91
CA ASN A 19 4.07 -16.87 19.10
C ASN A 19 4.76 -16.10 17.97
N VAL A 20 4.04 -15.12 17.40
CA VAL A 20 4.55 -14.24 16.35
C VAL A 20 4.18 -12.79 16.64
N VAL A 21 5.06 -11.86 16.24
CA VAL A 21 4.75 -10.43 16.20
C VAL A 21 4.06 -10.15 14.87
N VAL A 22 2.73 -10.01 14.90
CA VAL A 22 1.90 -9.94 13.68
C VAL A 22 2.30 -8.78 12.78
N ILE A 23 2.57 -7.59 13.33
CA ILE A 23 2.93 -6.42 12.53
C ILE A 23 4.21 -6.64 11.73
N ASP A 24 5.21 -7.32 12.29
CA ASP A 24 6.46 -7.62 11.58
C ASP A 24 6.22 -8.56 10.40
N MET A 25 5.37 -9.58 10.61
CA MET A 25 5.01 -10.53 9.57
C MET A 25 4.20 -9.86 8.47
N ALA A 26 3.18 -9.10 8.86
CA ALA A 26 2.31 -8.38 7.94
C ALA A 26 3.12 -7.37 7.11
N LYS A 27 4.02 -6.57 7.73
CA LYS A 27 4.88 -5.61 7.03
C LYS A 27 5.76 -6.28 6.00
N LYS A 28 6.44 -7.37 6.37
CA LYS A 28 7.29 -8.11 5.45
C LYS A 28 6.49 -8.64 4.26
N PHE A 29 5.35 -9.27 4.51
CA PHE A 29 4.47 -9.78 3.46
C PHE A 29 3.97 -8.67 2.51
N THR A 30 3.41 -7.59 3.05
CA THR A 30 2.82 -6.52 2.24
C THR A 30 3.89 -5.78 1.44
N PHE A 31 5.09 -5.60 2.01
CA PHE A 31 6.18 -4.92 1.33
C PHE A 31 6.77 -5.77 0.20
N GLU A 32 7.01 -7.06 0.43
CA GLU A 32 7.43 -8.01 -0.61
C GLU A 32 6.42 -8.04 -1.76
N LEU A 33 5.13 -8.10 -1.43
CA LEU A 33 4.07 -8.09 -2.43
C LEU A 33 4.01 -6.76 -3.20
N ALA A 34 4.20 -5.62 -2.53
CA ALA A 34 4.26 -4.32 -3.20
C ALA A 34 5.46 -4.22 -4.16
N CYS A 35 6.65 -4.68 -3.75
CA CYS A 35 7.82 -4.74 -4.63
C CYS A 35 7.57 -5.65 -5.84
N GLN A 36 6.91 -6.79 -5.65
CA GLN A 36 6.58 -7.69 -6.75
C GLN A 36 5.56 -7.06 -7.71
N LEU A 37 4.46 -6.49 -7.21
CA LEU A 37 3.38 -5.95 -8.04
C LEU A 37 3.77 -4.63 -8.73
N LEU A 38 4.59 -3.80 -8.10
CA LEU A 38 4.95 -2.49 -8.62
C LEU A 38 6.21 -2.51 -9.49
N LEU A 39 7.17 -3.38 -9.19
CA LEU A 39 8.49 -3.40 -9.83
C LEU A 39 8.88 -4.75 -10.44
N ASN A 40 8.12 -5.82 -10.14
CA ASN A 40 8.52 -7.20 -10.42
C ASN A 40 9.88 -7.57 -9.81
N VAL A 41 10.17 -7.00 -8.63
CA VAL A 41 11.36 -7.32 -7.83
C VAL A 41 10.99 -8.44 -6.86
N THR A 42 11.69 -9.57 -6.96
CA THR A 42 11.46 -10.78 -6.13
C THR A 42 12.71 -11.25 -5.38
N ASP A 43 13.87 -10.65 -5.65
CA ASP A 43 15.10 -10.95 -4.92
C ASP A 43 15.01 -10.44 -3.48
N SER A 44 15.12 -11.34 -2.51
CA SER A 44 14.91 -11.03 -1.09
C SER A 44 15.92 -10.03 -0.54
N LYS A 45 17.16 -10.02 -1.04
CA LYS A 45 18.18 -9.04 -0.62
C LYS A 45 17.84 -7.65 -1.13
N GLN A 46 17.40 -7.54 -2.38
CA GLN A 46 16.96 -6.29 -2.96
C GLN A 46 15.71 -5.74 -2.25
N VAL A 47 14.72 -6.60 -1.95
CA VAL A 47 13.54 -6.21 -1.17
C VAL A 47 13.93 -5.72 0.22
N ALA A 48 14.74 -6.49 0.98
CA ALA A 48 15.17 -6.09 2.32
C ALA A 48 15.95 -4.77 2.35
N LYS A 49 16.73 -4.50 1.30
CA LYS A 49 17.44 -3.22 1.14
C LYS A 49 16.48 -2.06 0.88
N PHE A 50 15.42 -2.28 0.08
CA PHE A 50 14.38 -1.28 -0.09
C PHE A 50 13.62 -1.05 1.22
N ASP A 51 13.22 -2.12 1.90
CA ASP A 51 12.44 -2.08 3.15
C ASP A 51 13.09 -1.16 4.20
N ASN A 52 14.36 -1.41 4.52
CA ASN A 52 15.12 -0.60 5.48
C ASN A 52 15.13 0.91 5.13
N ARG A 53 15.25 1.23 3.82
CA ARG A 53 15.28 2.62 3.36
C ARG A 53 13.90 3.27 3.40
N PHE A 54 12.85 2.53 3.02
CA PHE A 54 11.48 3.03 3.11
C PHE A 54 11.09 3.28 4.57
N GLY A 55 11.46 2.40 5.51
CA GLY A 55 11.27 2.64 6.94
C GLY A 55 11.89 3.97 7.41
N ASN A 56 13.12 4.28 6.98
CA ASN A 56 13.75 5.57 7.29
C ASN A 56 13.04 6.76 6.63
N VAL A 57 12.56 6.61 5.39
CA VAL A 57 11.80 7.65 4.69
C VAL A 57 10.49 7.96 5.43
N ILE A 58 9.72 6.94 5.81
CA ILE A 58 8.47 7.11 6.57
C ILE A 58 8.76 7.77 7.93
N ALA A 59 9.78 7.28 8.65
CA ALA A 59 10.16 7.85 9.94
C ALA A 59 10.58 9.33 9.82
N GLY A 60 11.26 9.72 8.73
CA GLY A 60 11.61 11.11 8.47
C GLY A 60 10.42 11.98 8.06
N MET A 61 9.47 11.44 7.30
CA MET A 61 8.24 12.14 6.90
C MET A 61 7.40 12.55 8.12
N MET A 62 7.40 11.73 9.17
CA MET A 62 6.68 12.00 10.43
C MET A 62 7.53 12.78 11.45
N SER A 63 8.76 13.15 11.11
CA SER A 63 9.68 13.86 12.01
C SER A 63 9.68 15.37 11.80
N VAL A 64 10.30 16.10 12.73
CA VAL A 64 10.53 17.55 12.55
C VAL A 64 11.43 17.77 11.33
N PRO A 65 11.06 18.65 10.37
CA PRO A 65 11.76 18.81 9.10
C PRO A 65 13.07 19.61 9.23
N ILE A 66 14.00 19.11 10.04
CA ILE A 66 15.32 19.68 10.27
C ILE A 66 16.36 18.83 9.55
N ASP A 67 16.92 19.37 8.47
CA ASP A 67 17.98 18.74 7.70
C ASP A 67 19.35 18.94 8.36
N PHE A 68 19.58 18.22 9.47
CA PHE A 68 20.84 18.24 10.20
C PHE A 68 21.40 16.83 10.36
N PRO A 69 22.73 16.62 10.24
CA PRO A 69 23.33 15.29 10.38
C PRO A 69 22.90 14.58 11.68
N GLY A 70 22.34 13.38 11.54
CA GLY A 70 21.86 12.57 12.66
C GLY A 70 20.35 12.65 12.93
N THR A 71 19.62 13.60 12.32
CA THR A 71 18.16 13.64 12.42
C THR A 71 17.49 12.57 11.54
N SER A 72 16.26 12.18 11.87
CA SER A 72 15.45 11.27 11.04
C SER A 72 15.17 11.89 9.66
N PHE A 73 14.90 13.19 9.60
CA PHE A 73 14.67 13.90 8.34
C PHE A 73 15.90 13.89 7.42
N ASN A 74 17.12 14.12 7.94
CA ASN A 74 18.35 14.03 7.15
C ASN A 74 18.60 12.60 6.62
N ARG A 75 18.35 11.57 7.43
CA ARG A 75 18.44 10.17 6.98
C ARG A 75 17.41 9.87 5.89
N ALA A 76 16.17 10.31 6.06
CA ALA A 76 15.12 10.13 5.06
C ALA A 76 15.46 10.76 3.71
N ILE A 77 16.01 11.99 3.70
CA ILE A 77 16.45 12.63 2.44
C ILE A 77 17.53 11.79 1.75
N LYS A 78 18.53 11.31 2.51
CA LYS A 78 19.60 10.46 1.96
C LYS A 78 19.06 9.16 1.38
N ASP A 79 18.19 8.47 2.11
CA ASP A 79 17.61 7.20 1.66
C ASP A 79 16.63 7.39 0.50
N ALA A 80 15.83 8.46 0.48
CA ALA A 80 14.98 8.81 -0.65
C ALA A 80 15.80 9.03 -1.93
N ASN A 81 16.96 9.71 -1.84
CA ASN A 81 17.86 9.89 -2.98
C ASN A 81 18.47 8.56 -3.46
N LEU A 82 18.80 7.65 -2.55
CA LEU A 82 19.29 6.32 -2.90
C LEU A 82 18.21 5.46 -3.55
N ILE A 83 16.98 5.48 -3.02
CA ILE A 83 15.82 4.82 -3.62
C ILE A 83 15.58 5.34 -5.03
N ARG A 84 15.54 6.66 -5.22
CA ARG A 84 15.34 7.28 -6.54
C ARG A 84 16.42 6.86 -7.53
N LYS A 85 17.69 6.84 -7.11
CA LYS A 85 18.80 6.39 -7.95
C LYS A 85 18.63 4.93 -8.39
N GLU A 86 18.24 4.05 -7.48
CA GLU A 86 18.05 2.62 -7.75
C GLU A 86 16.85 2.39 -8.69
N LEU A 87 15.75 3.11 -8.48
CA LEU A 87 14.58 3.08 -9.37
C LEU A 87 14.90 3.57 -10.77
N LEU A 88 15.67 4.67 -10.91
CA LEU A 88 16.10 5.16 -12.22
C LEU A 88 16.96 4.14 -12.97
N THR A 89 17.81 3.38 -12.26
CA THR A 89 18.55 2.26 -12.86
C THR A 89 17.60 1.16 -13.35
N LEU A 90 16.64 0.72 -12.52
CA LEU A 90 15.65 -0.28 -12.89
C LEU A 90 14.79 0.15 -14.08
N ILE A 91 14.38 1.42 -14.13
CA ILE A 91 13.63 2.02 -15.24
C ILE A 91 14.44 1.92 -16.55
N LYS A 92 15.73 2.29 -16.52
CA LYS A 92 16.61 2.23 -17.70
C LYS A 92 16.79 0.79 -18.20
N GLU A 93 17.08 -0.13 -17.29
CA GLU A 93 17.21 -1.56 -17.61
C GLU A 93 15.92 -2.10 -18.25
N ARG A 94 14.76 -1.75 -17.68
CA ARG A 94 13.46 -2.18 -18.20
C ARG A 94 13.17 -1.58 -19.58
N LYS A 95 13.46 -0.30 -19.81
CA LYS A 95 13.32 0.35 -21.12
C LYS A 95 14.15 -0.35 -22.20
N MET A 96 15.41 -0.68 -21.89
CA MET A 96 16.27 -1.40 -22.82
C MET A 96 15.73 -2.79 -23.15
N ALA A 97 15.20 -3.51 -22.15
CA ALA A 97 14.61 -4.83 -22.35
C ALA A 97 13.34 -4.79 -23.23
N VAL A 98 12.49 -3.77 -23.07
CA VAL A 98 11.29 -3.56 -23.90
C VAL A 98 11.67 -3.27 -25.35
N GLN A 99 12.66 -2.41 -25.59
CA GLN A 99 13.12 -2.07 -26.94
C GLN A 99 13.74 -3.24 -27.71
N GLN A 100 14.40 -4.18 -27.00
CA GLN A 100 15.09 -5.30 -27.63
C GLN A 100 14.17 -6.46 -28.01
N LYS A 101 13.07 -6.67 -27.30
CA LYS A 101 12.31 -7.93 -27.40
C LYS A 101 11.12 -7.91 -28.35
N ASN A 102 10.65 -6.75 -28.81
CA ASN A 102 9.52 -6.64 -29.77
C ASN A 102 8.34 -7.59 -29.42
N ASP A 103 8.14 -7.85 -28.13
CA ASP A 103 7.26 -8.89 -27.61
C ASP A 103 6.26 -8.22 -26.69
N ASP A 104 5.05 -8.05 -27.21
CA ASP A 104 3.93 -7.41 -26.52
C ASP A 104 3.52 -8.14 -25.23
N SER A 105 3.95 -9.40 -25.04
CA SER A 105 3.64 -10.19 -23.83
C SER A 105 4.45 -9.80 -22.59
N ILE A 106 5.50 -8.98 -22.75
CA ILE A 106 6.28 -8.41 -21.64
C ILE A 106 5.56 -7.20 -21.00
N ILE A 107 4.59 -6.62 -21.71
CA ILE A 107 4.28 -5.19 -21.57
C ILE A 107 3.56 -4.82 -20.26
N ILE A 108 2.85 -5.71 -19.56
CA ILE A 108 2.14 -5.34 -18.32
C ILE A 108 2.13 -6.48 -17.29
N ARG A 109 3.26 -6.72 -16.63
CA ARG A 109 3.30 -7.62 -15.44
C ARG A 109 3.28 -6.88 -14.12
N ASP A 110 3.62 -5.60 -14.14
CA ASP A 110 3.81 -4.75 -12.99
C ASP A 110 3.52 -3.28 -13.34
N LEU A 111 3.33 -2.44 -12.32
CA LEU A 111 3.01 -1.02 -12.52
C LEU A 111 4.12 -0.29 -13.28
N LEU A 112 5.39 -0.58 -13.02
CA LEU A 112 6.51 0.05 -13.72
C LEU A 112 6.42 -0.18 -15.23
N SER A 113 6.22 -1.42 -15.65
CA SER A 113 6.06 -1.79 -17.06
C SER A 113 4.88 -1.06 -17.69
N HIS A 114 3.76 -0.95 -16.96
CA HIS A 114 2.60 -0.18 -17.40
C HIS A 114 2.93 1.30 -17.60
N LEU A 115 3.53 1.97 -16.61
CA LEU A 115 3.88 3.39 -16.66
C LEU A 115 4.87 3.73 -17.79
N LEU A 116 5.68 2.76 -18.23
CA LEU A 116 6.62 2.94 -19.33
C LEU A 116 5.97 3.02 -20.70
N VAL A 117 4.80 2.41 -20.88
CA VAL A 117 4.15 2.27 -22.19
C VAL A 117 2.80 2.99 -22.28
N THR A 118 2.23 3.41 -21.15
CA THR A 118 0.94 4.11 -21.12
C THR A 118 1.13 5.61 -21.31
N PRO A 119 0.65 6.18 -22.42
CA PRO A 119 0.63 7.63 -22.60
C PRO A 119 -0.47 8.28 -21.73
N ASP A 120 -0.31 9.56 -21.45
CA ASP A 120 -1.36 10.40 -20.88
C ASP A 120 -2.46 10.74 -21.90
N GLU A 121 -3.43 11.55 -21.48
CA GLU A 121 -4.57 11.98 -22.31
C GLU A 121 -4.14 12.75 -23.57
N ASP A 122 -2.97 13.40 -23.53
CA ASP A 122 -2.37 14.14 -24.64
C ASP A 122 -1.46 13.27 -25.52
N GLY A 123 -1.37 11.96 -25.24
CA GLY A 123 -0.53 11.02 -25.98
C GLY A 123 0.94 11.02 -25.57
N LYS A 124 1.32 11.71 -24.49
CA LYS A 124 2.70 11.86 -24.03
C LYS A 124 3.05 10.79 -23.00
N LEU A 125 4.23 10.18 -23.15
CA LEU A 125 4.77 9.24 -22.17
C LEU A 125 5.40 9.97 -20.98
N MET A 126 5.26 9.39 -19.79
CA MET A 126 5.93 9.89 -18.58
C MET A 126 7.45 9.81 -18.70
N ASN A 127 8.13 10.81 -18.15
CA ASN A 127 9.59 10.77 -18.06
C ASN A 127 10.06 9.89 -16.89
N ASP A 128 11.34 9.49 -16.91
CA ASP A 128 11.88 8.55 -15.91
C ASP A 128 11.75 9.05 -14.47
N VAL A 129 11.86 10.36 -14.25
CA VAL A 129 11.76 10.97 -12.92
C VAL A 129 10.32 10.91 -12.42
N GLU A 130 9.35 11.23 -13.28
CA GLU A 130 7.92 11.13 -12.97
C GLU A 130 7.53 9.69 -12.64
N ILE A 131 7.99 8.72 -13.42
CA ILE A 131 7.74 7.29 -13.17
C ILE A 131 8.33 6.88 -11.82
N ALA A 132 9.59 7.26 -11.55
CA ALA A 132 10.24 6.96 -10.27
C ALA A 132 9.46 7.56 -9.09
N ASP A 133 9.06 8.82 -9.17
CA ASP A 133 8.33 9.50 -8.09
C ASP A 133 6.93 8.88 -7.88
N LYS A 134 6.23 8.47 -8.95
CA LYS A 134 4.95 7.74 -8.84
C LYS A 134 5.10 6.41 -8.12
N ILE A 135 6.13 5.64 -8.48
CA ILE A 135 6.41 4.34 -7.82
C ILE A 135 6.78 4.54 -6.35
N VAL A 136 7.63 5.51 -6.03
CA VAL A 136 7.97 5.84 -4.64
C VAL A 136 6.72 6.20 -3.85
N GLY A 137 5.85 7.03 -4.40
CA GLY A 137 4.58 7.40 -3.77
C GLY A 137 3.69 6.19 -3.48
N GLN A 138 3.58 5.25 -4.42
CA GLN A 138 2.81 4.01 -4.25
C GLN A 138 3.43 3.08 -3.19
N LEU A 139 4.75 2.92 -3.19
CA LEU A 139 5.45 2.13 -2.17
C LEU A 139 5.29 2.72 -0.77
N ILE A 140 5.38 4.05 -0.64
CA ILE A 140 5.11 4.77 0.63
C ILE A 140 3.67 4.53 1.09
N ALA A 141 2.70 4.69 0.19
CA ALA A 141 1.29 4.51 0.53
C ALA A 141 0.97 3.07 0.99
N GLY A 142 1.61 2.07 0.37
CA GLY A 142 1.43 0.66 0.69
C GLY A 142 2.34 0.11 1.80
N TYR A 143 3.28 0.92 2.32
CA TYR A 143 4.30 0.44 3.27
C TYR A 143 3.70 -0.01 4.61
N ASP A 144 2.99 0.91 5.27
CA ASP A 144 2.45 0.69 6.62
C ASP A 144 0.93 0.48 6.65
N THR A 145 0.19 0.92 5.64
CA THR A 145 -1.28 0.95 5.70
C THR A 145 -1.88 -0.46 5.73
N ALA A 146 -1.55 -1.29 4.74
CA ALA A 146 -2.08 -2.65 4.63
C ALA A 146 -1.61 -3.55 5.80
N SER A 147 -0.35 -3.43 6.21
CA SER A 147 0.22 -4.20 7.32
C SER A 147 -0.43 -3.84 8.65
N THR A 148 -0.71 -2.56 8.87
CA THR A 148 -1.46 -2.08 10.04
C THR A 148 -2.89 -2.60 10.03
N THR A 149 -3.60 -2.53 8.89
CA THR A 149 -4.95 -3.11 8.76
C THR A 149 -4.97 -4.60 9.08
N ILE A 150 -4.06 -5.39 8.51
CA ILE A 150 -3.96 -6.83 8.77
C ILE A 150 -3.72 -7.10 10.26
N THR A 151 -2.86 -6.29 10.90
CA THR A 151 -2.56 -6.43 12.33
C THR A 151 -3.81 -6.24 13.18
N PHE A 152 -4.57 -5.15 12.95
CA PHE A 152 -5.81 -4.91 13.71
C PHE A 152 -6.91 -5.92 13.39
N ILE A 153 -7.02 -6.39 12.14
CA ILE A 153 -7.95 -7.48 11.82
C ILE A 153 -7.64 -8.71 12.67
N LEU A 154 -6.37 -9.14 12.72
CA LEU A 154 -5.99 -10.32 13.49
C LEU A 154 -6.14 -10.12 15.01
N GLU A 155 -5.85 -8.93 15.52
CA GLU A 155 -6.11 -8.55 16.91
C GLU A 155 -7.60 -8.69 17.26
N TYR A 156 -8.50 -8.08 16.48
CA TYR A 156 -9.93 -8.20 16.72
C TYR A 156 -10.44 -9.63 16.54
N LEU A 157 -9.92 -10.40 15.60
CA LEU A 157 -10.33 -11.81 15.45
C LEU A 157 -9.89 -12.68 16.64
N ALA A 158 -8.76 -12.34 17.28
CA ALA A 158 -8.32 -13.01 18.50
C ALA A 158 -9.20 -12.66 19.71
N GLU A 159 -9.64 -11.40 19.82
CA GLU A 159 -10.53 -10.94 20.90
C GLU A 159 -11.99 -11.40 20.74
N TYR A 160 -12.45 -11.55 19.50
CA TYR A 160 -13.84 -11.87 19.18
C TYR A 160 -13.97 -13.14 18.31
N PRO A 161 -13.84 -14.35 18.92
CA PRO A 161 -13.84 -15.63 18.19
C PRO A 161 -15.11 -15.91 17.38
N TYR A 162 -16.23 -15.25 17.72
CA TYR A 162 -17.45 -15.34 16.92
C TYR A 162 -17.23 -14.88 15.48
N PHE A 163 -16.58 -13.73 15.27
CA PHE A 163 -16.29 -13.21 13.93
C PHE A 163 -15.30 -14.10 13.18
N TYR A 164 -14.30 -14.64 13.90
CA TYR A 164 -13.37 -15.62 13.33
C TYR A 164 -14.11 -16.86 12.79
N ASN A 165 -15.05 -17.41 13.55
CA ASN A 165 -15.80 -18.60 13.14
C ASN A 165 -16.66 -18.34 11.90
N GLU A 166 -17.27 -17.16 11.78
CA GLU A 166 -18.04 -16.79 10.59
C GLU A 166 -17.16 -16.59 9.35
N ILE A 167 -16.01 -15.92 9.49
CA ILE A 167 -15.00 -15.85 8.42
C ILE A 167 -14.55 -17.26 8.03
N PHE A 168 -14.23 -18.11 9.01
CA PHE A 168 -13.78 -19.46 8.75
C PHE A 168 -14.82 -20.27 7.96
N LYS A 169 -16.11 -20.17 8.30
CA LYS A 169 -17.19 -20.79 7.50
C LYS A 169 -17.20 -20.28 6.07
N GLU A 170 -17.16 -18.96 5.86
CA GLU A 170 -17.11 -18.33 4.53
C GLU A 170 -15.92 -18.84 3.71
N GLN A 171 -14.72 -18.85 4.30
CA GLN A 171 -13.50 -19.31 3.62
C GLN A 171 -13.56 -20.81 3.30
N MET A 172 -14.13 -21.63 4.19
CA MET A 172 -14.30 -23.07 3.97
C MET A 172 -15.32 -23.38 2.86
N GLU A 173 -16.37 -22.58 2.71
CA GLU A 173 -17.31 -22.71 1.59
C GLU A 173 -16.64 -22.41 0.25
N ILE A 174 -15.83 -21.35 0.20
CA ILE A 174 -15.03 -21.01 -0.98
C ILE A 174 -14.05 -22.15 -1.29
N ALA A 175 -13.31 -22.63 -0.29
CA ALA A 175 -12.33 -23.71 -0.46
C ALA A 175 -12.97 -25.01 -1.00
N LYS A 176 -14.16 -25.39 -0.52
CA LYS A 176 -14.91 -26.57 -1.01
C LYS A 176 -15.33 -26.45 -2.47
N SER A 177 -15.48 -25.24 -2.99
CA SER A 177 -15.82 -25.01 -4.40
C SER A 177 -14.61 -25.09 -5.34
N LYS A 178 -13.41 -25.34 -4.80
CA LYS A 178 -12.15 -25.37 -5.55
C LYS A 178 -11.60 -26.78 -5.66
N GLU A 179 -10.92 -27.05 -6.78
CA GLU A 179 -10.14 -28.28 -6.94
C GLU A 179 -8.88 -28.25 -6.05
N PRO A 180 -8.37 -29.42 -5.61
CA PRO A 180 -7.14 -29.50 -4.83
C PRO A 180 -5.97 -28.77 -5.53
N GLY A 181 -5.36 -27.83 -4.81
CA GLY A 181 -4.23 -27.04 -5.32
C GLY A 181 -4.60 -25.87 -6.23
N GLN A 182 -5.90 -25.63 -6.48
CA GLN A 182 -6.34 -24.48 -7.26
C GLN A 182 -6.28 -23.20 -6.42
N SER A 183 -5.47 -22.22 -6.87
CA SER A 183 -5.38 -20.91 -6.22
C SER A 183 -6.69 -20.12 -6.30
N LEU A 184 -6.86 -19.19 -5.35
CA LEU A 184 -7.94 -18.19 -5.36
C LEU A 184 -7.90 -17.35 -6.65
N ASN A 185 -9.08 -17.13 -7.23
CA ASN A 185 -9.27 -16.20 -8.34
C ASN A 185 -10.10 -14.98 -7.91
N TRP A 186 -10.25 -14.01 -8.81
CA TRP A 186 -10.99 -12.78 -8.55
C TRP A 186 -12.44 -13.02 -8.09
N MET A 187 -13.14 -13.97 -8.71
CA MET A 187 -14.52 -14.30 -8.37
C MET A 187 -14.65 -14.92 -6.98
N ASP A 188 -13.61 -15.59 -6.49
CA ASP A 188 -13.57 -16.10 -5.12
C ASP A 188 -13.44 -14.96 -4.11
N ILE A 189 -12.57 -13.98 -4.38
CA ILE A 189 -12.39 -12.78 -3.54
C ILE A 189 -13.71 -12.01 -3.44
N GLN A 190 -14.46 -11.89 -4.54
CA GLN A 190 -15.78 -11.23 -4.55
C GLN A 190 -16.85 -11.93 -3.69
N LYS A 191 -16.65 -13.21 -3.34
CA LYS A 191 -17.54 -13.96 -2.44
C LYS A 191 -17.23 -13.71 -0.96
N MET A 192 -16.06 -13.16 -0.62
CA MET A 192 -15.60 -12.91 0.76
C MET A 192 -16.27 -11.69 1.40
N ARG A 193 -17.60 -11.63 1.37
CA ARG A 193 -18.38 -10.45 1.79
C ARG A 193 -18.28 -10.19 3.28
N TYR A 194 -18.36 -11.25 4.08
CA TYR A 194 -18.26 -11.15 5.53
C TYR A 194 -16.83 -10.76 5.95
N THR A 195 -15.82 -11.39 5.36
CA THR A 195 -14.41 -11.01 5.56
C THR A 195 -14.20 -9.53 5.21
N TRP A 196 -14.79 -9.03 4.12
CA TRP A 196 -14.72 -7.61 3.75
C TRP A 196 -15.39 -6.69 4.77
N HIS A 197 -16.57 -7.05 5.30
CA HIS A 197 -17.22 -6.27 6.37
C HIS A 197 -16.35 -6.19 7.63
N VAL A 198 -15.71 -7.29 8.03
CA VAL A 198 -14.78 -7.29 9.16
C VAL A 198 -13.58 -6.39 8.89
N ALA A 199 -13.01 -6.43 7.68
CA ALA A 199 -11.93 -5.53 7.30
C ALA A 199 -12.36 -4.05 7.33
N CYS A 200 -13.56 -3.73 6.83
CA CYS A 200 -14.13 -2.38 6.92
C CYS A 200 -14.31 -1.95 8.38
N GLU A 201 -14.81 -2.82 9.25
CA GLU A 201 -15.03 -2.51 10.66
C GLU A 201 -13.70 -2.32 11.41
N ALA A 202 -12.69 -3.14 11.11
CA ALA A 202 -11.35 -2.96 11.64
C ALA A 202 -10.77 -1.59 11.24
N MET A 203 -10.90 -1.18 9.98
CA MET A 203 -10.47 0.15 9.52
C MET A 203 -11.33 1.29 10.09
N ARG A 204 -12.60 1.04 10.42
CA ARG A 204 -13.46 2.02 11.10
C ARG A 204 -13.02 2.28 12.54
N LEU A 205 -12.61 1.23 13.25
CA LEU A 205 -12.15 1.29 14.64
C LEU A 205 -10.70 1.77 14.74
N ALA A 206 -9.84 1.30 13.85
CA ALA A 206 -8.40 1.59 13.82
C ALA A 206 -7.98 1.98 12.39
N PRO A 207 -8.26 3.21 11.94
CA PRO A 207 -7.87 3.68 10.61
C PRO A 207 -6.33 3.73 10.49
N PRO A 208 -5.72 3.09 9.48
CA PRO A 208 -4.26 3.09 9.31
C PRO A 208 -3.66 4.47 9.02
N ALA A 209 -4.47 5.42 8.51
CA ALA A 209 -4.03 6.76 8.13
C ALA A 209 -4.91 7.84 8.80
N PRO A 210 -4.84 8.01 10.13
CA PRO A 210 -5.81 8.83 10.87
C PRO A 210 -5.69 10.35 10.66
N LEU A 211 -4.69 10.82 9.90
CA LEU A 211 -4.36 12.23 9.74
C LEU A 211 -4.51 12.66 8.28
N ALA A 212 -5.55 13.46 8.01
CA ALA A 212 -5.76 14.10 6.72
C ALA A 212 -5.77 15.63 6.89
N PHE A 213 -4.72 16.30 6.42
CA PHE A 213 -4.63 17.77 6.47
C PHE A 213 -4.98 18.41 5.13
N LYS A 214 -5.71 19.52 5.19
CA LYS A 214 -5.98 20.42 4.07
C LYS A 214 -5.59 21.84 4.43
N GLU A 215 -5.46 22.70 3.43
CA GLU A 215 -5.28 24.14 3.62
C GLU A 215 -6.46 24.87 2.97
N ALA A 216 -7.02 25.84 3.68
CA ALA A 216 -8.06 26.71 3.13
C ALA A 216 -7.45 27.66 2.09
N LEU A 217 -7.79 27.47 0.81
CA LEU A 217 -7.29 28.32 -0.28
C LEU A 217 -7.95 29.71 -0.32
N THR A 218 -9.14 29.80 0.27
CA THR A 218 -9.97 31.00 0.45
C THR A 218 -10.63 30.94 1.83
N ASP A 219 -11.27 32.03 2.25
CA ASP A 219 -12.14 31.98 3.43
C ASP A 219 -13.31 31.03 3.15
N VAL A 220 -13.59 30.12 4.08
CA VAL A 220 -14.67 29.12 3.97
C VAL A 220 -15.59 29.29 5.16
N THR A 221 -16.89 29.46 4.92
CA THR A 221 -17.89 29.44 6.00
C THR A 221 -18.48 28.04 6.12
N PHE A 222 -18.33 27.41 7.28
CA PHE A 222 -18.85 26.08 7.57
C PHE A 222 -19.55 26.06 8.93
N ALA A 223 -20.80 25.58 8.97
CA ALA A 223 -21.61 25.51 10.18
C ALA A 223 -21.68 26.83 10.99
N GLY A 224 -21.66 27.98 10.29
CA GLY A 224 -21.69 29.30 10.91
C GLY A 224 -20.32 29.84 11.38
N PHE A 225 -19.24 29.08 11.21
CA PHE A 225 -17.88 29.51 11.50
C PHE A 225 -17.12 29.84 10.21
N THR A 226 -16.32 30.90 10.23
CA THR A 226 -15.43 31.25 9.13
C THR A 226 -14.04 30.68 9.39
N ILE A 227 -13.57 29.82 8.48
CA ILE A 227 -12.21 29.30 8.42
C ILE A 227 -11.43 30.22 7.47
N PRO A 228 -10.45 31.00 7.95
CA PRO A 228 -9.72 31.94 7.11
C PRO A 228 -8.79 31.23 6.11
N LYS A 229 -8.53 31.89 4.98
CA LYS A 229 -7.49 31.50 4.03
C LYS A 229 -6.15 31.26 4.71
N GLY A 230 -5.46 30.20 4.30
CA GLY A 230 -4.14 29.78 4.80
C GLY A 230 -4.19 28.89 6.06
N TRP A 231 -5.37 28.69 6.66
CA TRP A 231 -5.49 27.81 7.82
C TRP A 231 -5.36 26.34 7.43
N LYS A 232 -4.62 25.58 8.24
CA LYS A 232 -4.56 24.12 8.14
C LYS A 232 -5.77 23.53 8.83
N VAL A 233 -6.56 22.76 8.08
CA VAL A 233 -7.74 22.05 8.57
C VAL A 233 -7.40 20.58 8.67
N HIS A 234 -7.49 20.04 9.88
CA HIS A 234 -7.43 18.61 10.09
C HIS A 234 -8.82 18.02 9.86
N LEU A 235 -8.96 17.22 8.82
CA LEU A 235 -10.14 16.41 8.59
C LEU A 235 -10.02 15.17 9.46
N LYS A 236 -10.77 15.14 10.56
CA LYS A 236 -10.91 13.90 11.32
C LYS A 236 -11.70 12.92 10.45
N GLU A 237 -11.06 11.86 9.99
CA GLU A 237 -11.71 10.76 9.28
C GLU A 237 -12.69 10.05 10.23
N LEU A 238 -13.91 10.58 10.32
CA LEU A 238 -15.07 9.89 10.90
C LEU A 238 -16.13 9.58 9.85
N GLN A 239 -15.90 9.87 8.56
CA GLN A 239 -16.94 9.81 7.53
C GLN A 239 -16.42 9.36 6.16
N GLN A 240 -16.05 8.09 6.01
CA GLN A 240 -16.08 7.43 4.69
C GLN A 240 -17.46 6.82 4.35
N TRP A 241 -18.48 7.02 5.20
CA TRP A 241 -19.82 6.41 5.02
C TRP A 241 -20.99 7.39 4.88
N LEU A 242 -20.74 8.70 4.71
CA LEU A 242 -21.75 9.56 4.09
C LEU A 242 -21.54 9.51 2.56
N PRO A 243 -22.59 9.26 1.75
CA PRO A 243 -22.46 9.27 0.31
C PRO A 243 -22.00 10.67 -0.15
N ILE A 244 -20.76 10.77 -0.60
CA ILE A 244 -20.21 11.95 -1.27
C ILE A 244 -20.79 12.01 -2.70
N GLN A 245 -22.11 12.15 -2.81
CA GLN A 245 -22.77 12.52 -4.07
C GLN A 245 -23.31 13.95 -4.04
N GLY A 246 -23.23 14.66 -2.92
CA GLY A 246 -23.73 16.05 -2.81
C GLY A 246 -22.66 17.14 -2.73
N PHE A 247 -21.38 16.83 -2.52
CA PHE A 247 -20.39 17.84 -2.08
C PHE A 247 -19.65 18.58 -3.21
N PHE A 248 -19.91 18.27 -4.48
CA PHE A 248 -19.18 18.83 -5.63
C PHE A 248 -20.04 19.56 -6.67
N HIS A 249 -21.25 20.04 -6.31
CA HIS A 249 -22.09 20.84 -7.21
C HIS A 249 -22.20 22.33 -6.81
N GLY A 250 -21.16 22.88 -6.18
CA GLY A 250 -21.17 24.30 -5.83
C GLY A 250 -19.88 24.79 -5.17
N LEU A 251 -18.76 24.63 -5.87
CA LEU A 251 -17.53 25.42 -5.66
C LEU A 251 -16.93 25.75 -7.02
#